data_AF-A0A221P993-F1
#
_entry.id   AF-A0A221P993-F1
#
_cell.length_a   1.000
_cell.length_b   1.000
_cell.length_c   1.000
_cell.angle_alpha   90.00
_cell.angle_beta   90.00
_cell.angle_gamma   90.00
#
_symmetry.space_group_name_H-M   'P 1'
#
loop_
_entity.id
_entity.type
_entity.pdbx_description
1 polymer ?
#
loop_
_entity_poly.entity_id
_entity_poly.type
_entity_poly.pdbx_seq_one_letter_code
_entity_poly.pdbx_strand_id
1 'polypeptide(L)'
;MWACTVPSGFTYDRADRRLNTCSAQGWGYSYHLRTPGDNLWACTMPSGFTYDRADRRLNTCSAQGWGQSYHLRTPKSGLWACTVPSGFSYDQSYRRLNTCNPEGWGYSFRLRG
;
A
#
# COMPACT_ATOMS: atom_id res chain seq x y z
N MET A 1 1.51 -10.24 12.81
CA MET A 1 1.96 -9.84 14.18
C MET A 1 1.63 -8.38 14.41
N TRP A 2 1.39 -7.91 15.63
CA TRP A 2 1.13 -6.49 15.92
C TRP A 2 2.37 -5.81 16.48
N ALA A 3 2.65 -4.58 16.05
CA ALA A 3 3.80 -3.80 16.48
C ALA A 3 3.46 -2.31 16.63
N CYS A 4 4.28 -1.58 17.37
CA CYS A 4 4.11 -0.15 17.62
C CYS A 4 4.70 0.73 16.53
N THR A 5 5.59 0.16 15.73
CA THR A 5 6.26 0.79 14.61
C THR A 5 6.33 -0.22 13.47
N VAL A 6 6.51 0.27 12.24
CA VAL A 6 6.70 -0.56 11.04
C VAL A 6 8.19 -0.50 10.70
N PRO A 7 8.96 -1.58 10.92
CA PRO A 7 10.38 -1.61 10.58
C PRO A 7 10.61 -1.48 9.07
N SER A 8 11.82 -1.10 8.68
CA SER A 8 12.22 -1.16 7.26
C SER A 8 12.11 -2.60 6.73
N GLY A 9 11.69 -2.74 5.47
CA GLY A 9 11.44 -4.05 4.86
C GLY A 9 10.11 -4.70 5.25
N PHE A 10 9.35 -4.13 6.18
CA PHE A 10 7.98 -4.55 6.49
C PHE A 10 6.96 -3.57 5.91
N THR A 11 5.75 -4.08 5.73
CA THR A 11 4.55 -3.26 5.54
C THR A 11 3.51 -3.65 6.59
N TYR A 12 2.31 -3.10 6.51
CA TYR A 12 1.19 -3.48 7.35
C TYR A 12 -0.10 -3.50 6.55
N ASP A 13 -1.03 -4.38 6.94
CA ASP A 13 -2.36 -4.49 6.32
C ASP A 13 -3.48 -3.85 7.17
N ARG A 14 -3.18 -3.54 8.44
CA ARG A 14 -4.11 -2.90 9.36
C ARG A 14 -3.40 -1.99 10.35
N ALA A 15 -4.00 -0.85 10.65
CA ALA A 15 -3.65 0.05 11.75
C ALA A 15 -4.83 0.11 12.72
N ASP A 16 -4.54 0.07 14.01
CA ASP A 16 -5.52 0.07 15.09
C ASP A 16 -5.07 1.03 16.20
N ARG A 17 -6.03 1.58 16.95
CA ARG A 17 -5.76 2.48 18.06
C ARG A 17 -6.17 1.79 19.34
N ARG A 18 -5.21 1.53 20.24
CA ARG A 18 -5.45 0.74 21.45
C ARG A 18 -4.98 1.48 22.70
N LEU A 19 -5.74 1.36 23.77
CA LEU A 19 -5.42 1.96 25.06
C LEU A 19 -4.25 1.19 25.71
N ASN A 20 -3.29 1.91 26.27
CA ASN A 20 -2.10 1.37 26.95
C ASN A 20 -1.29 0.36 26.12
N THR A 21 -1.44 0.42 24.79
CA THR A 21 -0.69 -0.39 23.82
C THR A 21 0.13 0.57 22.98
N CYS A 22 1.43 0.37 22.89
CA CYS A 22 2.34 1.24 22.12
C CYS A 22 2.41 2.70 22.61
N SER A 23 1.82 2.98 23.78
CA SER A 23 1.95 4.20 24.55
C SER A 23 1.96 3.83 26.03
N ALA A 24 2.86 4.44 26.80
CA ALA A 24 2.94 4.22 28.25
C ALA A 24 1.71 4.79 28.99
N GLN A 25 1.05 5.80 28.42
CA GLN A 25 -0.18 6.39 28.93
C GLN A 25 -1.08 6.77 27.76
N GLY A 26 -2.33 6.29 27.75
CA GLY A 26 -3.34 6.67 26.75
C GLY A 26 -3.36 5.82 25.49
N TRP A 27 -3.85 6.38 24.39
CA TRP A 27 -4.06 5.67 23.12
C TRP A 27 -2.81 5.66 22.26
N GLY A 28 -2.31 4.47 21.91
CA GLY A 28 -1.22 4.29 20.95
C GLY A 28 -1.69 3.62 19.67
N TYR A 29 -0.90 3.78 18.61
CA TYR A 29 -1.12 3.11 17.34
C TYR A 29 -0.44 1.75 17.34
N SER A 30 -1.15 0.75 16.85
CA SER A 30 -0.63 -0.59 16.61
C SER A 30 -0.84 -0.98 15.16
N TYR A 31 0.15 -1.62 14.56
CA TYR A 31 0.17 -1.98 13.15
C TYR A 31 0.29 -3.50 13.01
N HIS A 32 -0.58 -4.10 12.19
CA HIS A 32 -0.50 -5.51 11.85
C HIS A 32 0.53 -5.71 10.74
N LEU A 33 1.76 -6.05 11.13
CA LEU A 33 2.89 -6.19 10.23
C LEU A 33 2.74 -7.40 9.30
N ARG A 34 3.19 -7.18 8.06
CA ARG A 34 3.31 -8.17 7.01
C ARG A 34 4.64 -8.05 6.31
N THR A 35 5.20 -9.19 5.95
CA THR A 35 6.27 -9.24 4.95
C THR A 35 5.66 -8.85 3.60
N PRO A 36 6.24 -7.87 2.88
CA PRO A 36 5.83 -7.53 1.53
C PRO A 36 5.81 -8.74 0.60
N GLY A 37 4.82 -8.82 -0.29
CA GLY A 37 4.68 -9.90 -1.25
C GLY A 37 3.75 -9.52 -2.41
N ASP A 38 3.84 -10.26 -3.51
CA ASP A 38 2.93 -10.10 -4.65
C ASP A 38 1.49 -10.46 -4.26
N ASN A 39 0.52 -9.73 -4.80
CA ASN A 39 -0.91 -9.87 -4.55
C ASN A 39 -1.32 -9.67 -3.07
N LEU A 40 -0.64 -8.75 -2.37
CA LEU A 40 -0.97 -8.36 -1.00
C LEU A 40 -1.62 -6.99 -0.97
N TRP A 41 -2.75 -6.85 -0.28
CA TRP A 41 -3.25 -5.53 0.11
C TRP A 41 -2.47 -5.01 1.32
N ALA A 42 -1.86 -3.84 1.17
CA ALA A 42 -1.07 -3.20 2.19
C ALA A 42 -1.43 -1.72 2.32
N CYS A 43 -1.04 -1.11 3.43
CA CYS A 43 -1.33 0.28 3.74
C CYS A 43 -0.18 1.23 3.38
N THR A 44 0.98 0.66 3.03
CA THR A 44 2.16 1.38 2.56
C THR A 44 2.76 0.65 1.37
N MET A 45 3.50 1.37 0.53
CA MET A 45 4.28 0.79 -0.56
C MET A 45 5.72 0.52 -0.08
N PRO A 46 6.12 -0.75 0.08
CA PRO A 46 7.50 -1.10 0.39
C PRO A 46 8.41 -0.92 -0.84
N SER A 47 9.69 -0.66 -0.60
CA SER A 47 10.70 -0.56 -1.67
C SER A 47 10.78 -1.87 -2.47
N GLY A 48 10.99 -1.75 -3.79
CA GLY A 48 11.05 -2.89 -4.71
C GLY A 48 9.69 -3.45 -5.14
N PHE A 49 8.58 -2.89 -4.62
CA PHE A 49 7.22 -3.22 -5.06
C PHE A 49 6.58 -2.08 -5.84
N THR A 50 5.56 -2.41 -6.61
CA THR A 50 4.61 -1.45 -7.17
C THR A 50 3.20 -1.84 -6.72
N TYR A 51 2.17 -1.17 -7.23
CA TYR A 51 0.78 -1.57 -7.05
C TYR A 51 0.01 -1.43 -8.36
N ASP A 52 -0.99 -2.28 -8.58
CA ASP A 52 -1.88 -2.22 -9.75
C ASP A 52 -3.27 -1.67 -9.42
N ARG A 53 -3.57 -1.51 -8.12
CA ARG A 53 -4.80 -0.91 -7.62
C ARG A 53 -4.57 -0.19 -6.29
N ALA A 54 -5.22 0.95 -6.14
CA ALA A 54 -5.40 1.65 -4.88
C ALA A 54 -6.89 1.64 -4.50
N ASP A 55 -7.16 1.59 -3.21
CA ASP A 55 -8.50 1.59 -2.64
C ASP A 55 -8.53 2.46 -1.37
N ARG A 56 -9.70 2.97 -1.00
CA ARG A 56 -9.88 3.76 0.21
C ARG A 56 -10.74 2.97 1.19
N ARG A 57 -10.15 2.58 2.32
CA ARG A 57 -10.79 1.69 3.30
C ARG A 57 -10.94 2.36 4.64
N LEU A 58 -12.15 2.29 5.20
CA LEU A 58 -12.45 2.83 6.52
C LEU A 58 -11.80 1.95 7.60
N ASN A 59 -11.15 2.57 8.57
CA ASN A 59 -10.57 1.92 9.76
C ASN A 59 -9.66 0.71 9.46
N THR A 60 -9.03 0.71 8.28
CA THR A 60 -8.10 -0.36 7.87
C THR A 60 -6.67 0.15 7.89
N CYS A 61 -6.34 1.09 7.00
CA CYS A 61 -4.97 1.64 6.91
C CYS A 61 -4.76 2.92 7.71
N SER A 62 -5.86 3.50 8.20
CA SER A 62 -5.89 4.48 9.26
C SER A 62 -6.62 3.84 10.44
N ALA A 63 -6.13 4.07 11.67
CA ALA A 63 -6.85 3.60 12.85
C ALA A 63 -8.13 4.40 13.12
N GLN A 64 -8.28 5.57 12.48
CA GLN A 64 -9.48 6.39 12.54
C GLN A 64 -9.76 7.00 11.16
N GLY A 65 -10.92 6.69 10.59
CA GLY A 65 -11.36 7.25 9.31
C GLY A 65 -10.80 6.49 8.10
N TRP A 66 -10.73 7.19 6.97
CA TRP A 66 -10.35 6.59 5.69
C TRP A 66 -8.84 6.52 5.54
N GLY A 67 -8.32 5.34 5.18
CA GLY A 67 -6.93 5.14 4.82
C GLY A 67 -6.79 4.60 3.40
N GLN A 68 -5.70 4.94 2.72
CA GLN A 68 -5.38 4.32 1.43
C GLN A 68 -4.80 2.92 1.63
N SER A 69 -5.24 2.00 0.79
CA SER A 69 -4.74 0.65 0.69
C SER A 69 -4.28 0.41 -0.75
N TYR A 70 -3.19 -0.32 -0.94
CA TYR A 70 -2.56 -0.61 -2.22
C TYR A 70 -2.48 -2.11 -2.42
N HIS A 71 -2.86 -2.59 -3.59
CA HIS A 71 -2.66 -3.98 -4.00
C HIS A 71 -1.25 -4.13 -4.55
N LEU A 72 -0.35 -4.59 -3.70
CA LEU A 72 1.08 -4.72 -3.99
C LEU A 72 1.32 -5.78 -5.04
N ARG A 73 2.19 -5.43 -5.98
CA ARG A 73 2.66 -6.32 -7.06
C ARG A 73 4.17 -6.31 -7.12
N THR A 74 4.76 -7.47 -7.40
CA THR A 74 6.17 -7.53 -7.79
C THR A 74 6.30 -6.98 -9.22
N PRO A 75 7.16 -5.97 -9.44
CA PRO A 75 7.37 -5.40 -10.77
C PRO A 75 7.82 -6.45 -11.77
N LYS A 76 7.18 -6.47 -12.95
CA LYS A 76 7.57 -7.33 -14.07
C LYS A 76 7.13 -6.72 -15.39
N SER A 77 7.87 -7.03 -16.46
CA SER A 77 7.52 -6.58 -17.80
C SER A 77 6.12 -7.05 -18.20
N GLY A 78 5.31 -6.15 -18.77
CA GLY A 78 3.92 -6.39 -19.14
C GLY A 78 2.89 -6.18 -18.01
N LEU A 79 3.31 -5.96 -16.77
CA LEU A 79 2.40 -5.60 -15.68
C LEU A 79 1.84 -4.19 -15.89
N TRP A 80 0.52 -4.03 -15.77
CA TRP A 80 -0.10 -2.72 -15.61
C TRP A 80 -0.02 -2.31 -14.14
N ALA A 81 0.75 -1.27 -13.86
CA ALA A 81 0.97 -0.73 -12.53
C ALA A 81 0.55 0.73 -12.45
N CYS A 82 0.27 1.22 -11.26
CA CYS A 82 -0.11 2.61 -11.00
C CYS A 82 1.10 3.52 -10.78
N THR A 83 2.28 2.92 -10.57
CA THR A 83 3.57 3.61 -10.46
C THR A 83 4.62 2.81 -11.21
N VAL A 84 5.64 3.51 -11.71
CA VAL A 84 6.79 2.92 -12.39
C VAL A 84 7.90 2.76 -11.35
N PRO A 85 8.23 1.53 -10.92
CA PRO A 85 9.25 1.28 -9.92
C PRO A 85 10.66 1.49 -10.50
N SER A 86 11.65 1.69 -9.62
CA SER A 86 13.04 1.86 -10.04
C SER A 86 13.54 0.64 -10.83
N GLY A 87 14.34 0.89 -11.87
CA GLY A 87 14.81 -0.15 -12.81
C GLY A 87 13.79 -0.53 -13.89
N PHE A 88 12.59 0.04 -13.88
CA PHE A 88 11.60 -0.16 -14.95
C PHE A 88 11.34 1.15 -15.71
N SER A 89 10.98 0.99 -16.97
CA SER A 89 10.35 2.01 -17.82
C SER A 89 8.91 1.60 -18.10
N TYR A 90 8.20 2.34 -18.96
CA TYR A 90 6.89 1.94 -19.46
C TYR A 90 6.80 2.19 -20.96
N ASP A 91 6.03 1.36 -21.65
CA ASP A 91 5.79 1.48 -23.10
C ASP A 91 4.36 1.91 -23.44
N GLN A 92 3.43 1.80 -22.47
CA GLN A 92 2.06 2.25 -22.61
C GLN A 92 1.57 2.91 -21.32
N SER A 93 0.70 3.90 -21.46
CA SER A 93 -0.03 4.51 -20.34
C SER A 93 -1.51 4.58 -20.66
N TYR A 94 -2.36 4.28 -19.70
CA TYR A 94 -3.80 4.29 -19.85
C TYR A 94 -4.48 4.92 -18.64
N ARG A 95 -5.39 5.86 -18.87
CA ARG A 95 -6.13 6.55 -17.82
C ARG A 95 -7.31 5.69 -17.38
N ARG A 96 -7.35 5.31 -16.10
CA ARG A 96 -8.38 4.45 -15.50
C ARG A 96 -9.09 5.17 -14.36
N LEU A 97 -10.41 5.05 -14.32
CA LEU A 97 -11.24 5.52 -13.21
C LEU A 97 -11.13 4.54 -12.04
N ASN A 98 -10.98 5.05 -10.82
CA ASN A 98 -11.04 4.30 -9.55
C ASN A 98 -10.08 3.10 -9.46
N THR A 99 -8.99 3.11 -10.24
CA THR A 99 -7.99 2.02 -10.24
C THR A 99 -6.73 2.45 -9.51
N CYS A 100 -6.05 3.48 -9.99
CA CYS A 100 -4.82 3.99 -9.40
C CYS A 100 -5.03 5.20 -8.49
N ASN A 101 -6.21 5.81 -8.62
CA ASN A 101 -6.72 6.88 -7.77
C ASN A 101 -8.12 6.44 -7.31
N PRO A 102 -8.32 6.13 -6.02
CA PRO A 102 -9.61 5.61 -5.52
C PRO A 102 -10.79 6.58 -5.68
N GLU A 103 -10.51 7.88 -5.85
CA GLU A 103 -11.52 8.95 -5.87
C GLU A 103 -11.60 9.63 -7.25
N GLY A 104 -11.01 9.03 -8.28
CA GLY A 104 -11.06 9.62 -9.61
C GLY A 104 -10.19 8.91 -10.64
N TRP A 105 -9.72 9.69 -11.60
CA TRP A 105 -8.88 9.18 -12.67
C TRP A 105 -7.43 9.09 -12.23
N GLY A 106 -6.77 7.98 -12.54
CA GLY A 106 -5.34 7.79 -12.39
C GLY A 106 -4.74 7.14 -13.63
N TYR A 107 -3.45 7.33 -13.84
CA TYR A 107 -2.74 6.63 -14.91
C TYR A 107 -2.27 5.27 -14.41
N SER A 108 -2.46 4.26 -15.26
CA SER A 108 -1.79 2.98 -15.17
C SER A 108 -0.77 2.91 -16.29
N PHE A 109 0.39 2.31 -16.02
CA PHE A 109 1.53 2.19 -16.91
C PHE A 109 1.86 0.72 -17.12
N ARG A 110 2.07 0.32 -18.37
CA ARG A 110 2.54 -1.03 -18.69
C ARG A 110 4.06 -1.06 -18.55
N LEU A 111 4.55 -1.81 -17.56
CA LEU A 111 5.95 -1.83 -17.20
C LEU A 111 6.81 -2.54 -18.25
N ARG A 112 8.03 -2.01 -18.43
CA ARG A 112 9.07 -2.57 -19.28
C ARG A 112 10.42 -2.48 -18.59
N GLY A 113 10.93 -3.62 -18.13
CA GLY A 113 12.29 -3.80 -17.65
C GLY A 113 13.21 -4.37 -18.72
#